data_AF-A0A960KCE5-F1
#
_entry.id   AF-A0A960KCE5-F1
#
_cell.length_a   1.000
_cell.length_b   1.000
_cell.length_c   1.000
_cell.angle_alpha   90.00
_cell.angle_beta   90.00
_cell.angle_gamma   90.00
#
_symmetry.space_group_name_H-M   'P 1'
#
loop_
_entity.id
_entity.type
_entity.pdbx_description
1 polymer ?
#
loop_
_entity_poly.entity_id
_entity_poly.type
_entity_poly.pdbx_seq_one_letter_code
_entity_poly.pdbx_strand_id
1 'polypeptide(L)' 'SVDDLHAELGDLDDLELRARRIVERAALALQGSLLVRYAPEPVADAFCATRLAGDSGRAFGTLPSGTGLAAILERAWPA' A
#
# COMPACT_ATOMS: atom_id res chain seq x y z
N SER A 1 -1.29 6.38 5.18
CA SER A 1 -1.61 7.28 4.04
C SER A 1 -0.38 8.11 3.62
N VAL A 2 -0.50 8.91 2.54
CA VAL A 2 0.51 9.90 2.15
C VAL A 2 0.61 11.03 3.18
N ASP A 3 -0.51 11.45 3.76
CA ASP A 3 -0.55 12.46 4.83
C ASP A 3 0.25 12.01 6.05
N ASP A 4 0.15 10.73 6.44
CA ASP A 4 0.95 10.19 7.53
C ASP A 4 2.45 10.25 7.22
N LEU A 5 2.84 9.99 5.97
CA LEU A 5 4.25 10.07 5.56
C LEU A 5 4.77 11.51 5.67
N HIS A 6 3.96 12.48 5.25
CA HIS A 6 4.29 13.90 5.42
C HIS A 6 4.45 14.26 6.90
N ALA A 7 3.55 13.77 7.77
CA ALA A 7 3.65 13.99 9.21
C ALA A 7 4.94 13.38 9.80
N GLU A 8 5.29 12.15 9.42
CA GLU A 8 6.50 11.48 9.91
C GLU A 8 7.81 12.16 9.48
N LEU A 9 7.82 12.75 8.27
CA LEU A 9 8.96 13.51 7.75
C LEU A 9 9.07 14.91 8.35
N GLY A 10 7.97 15.49 8.82
CA GLY A 10 7.93 16.81 9.46
C GLY A 10 8.40 16.82 10.91
N ASP A 11 8.36 15.66 11.57
CA ASP A 11 8.91 15.46 12.90
C ASP A 11 10.39 15.04 12.79
N LEU A 12 11.29 15.81 13.41
CA LEU A 12 12.74 15.55 13.39
C LEU A 12 13.24 14.86 14.67
N ASP A 13 12.37 14.67 15.67
CA ASP A 13 12.73 14.00 16.91
C ASP A 13 12.79 12.47 16.68
N ASP A 14 13.74 11.80 17.34
CA ASP A 14 13.92 10.35 17.29
C ASP A 14 13.99 9.74 15.87
N LEU A 15 14.49 10.50 14.89
CA LEU A 15 14.54 10.09 13.48
C LEU A 15 15.18 8.71 13.29
N GLU A 16 16.26 8.41 14.00
CA GLU A 16 16.95 7.12 13.90
C GLU A 16 16.05 5.94 14.34
N LEU A 17 15.23 6.14 15.37
CA LEU A 17 14.29 5.13 15.87
C LEU A 17 13.13 4.93 14.88
N ARG A 18 12.69 6.01 14.22
CA ARG A 18 11.56 5.99 13.27
C ARG A 18 11.97 5.71 11.82
N ALA A 19 13.27 5.71 11.51
CA ALA A 19 13.80 5.61 10.15
C ALA A 19 13.18 4.44 9.35
N ARG A 20 13.06 3.25 9.96
CA ARG A 20 12.46 2.08 9.29
C ARG A 20 11.00 2.31 8.92
N ARG A 21 10.22 2.92 9.83
CA ARG A 21 8.80 3.22 9.62
C ARG A 21 8.62 4.29 8.54
N ILE A 22 9.48 5.32 8.53
CA ILE A 22 9.49 6.36 7.50
C ILE A 22 9.76 5.74 6.13
N VAL A 23 10.80 4.92 6.02
CA VAL A 23 11.17 4.27 4.75
C VAL A 23 10.09 3.31 4.28
N GLU A 24 9.48 2.54 5.18
CA GLU A 24 8.35 1.66 4.86
C GLU A 24 7.18 2.46 4.25
N ARG A 25 6.76 3.54 4.92
CA ARG A 25 5.69 4.42 4.42
C ARG A 25 6.04 5.06 3.07
N ALA A 26 7.28 5.50 2.89
CA ALA A 26 7.76 6.06 1.62
C ALA A 26 7.72 5.04 0.49
N ALA A 27 8.18 3.81 0.74
CA ALA A 27 8.14 2.73 -0.22
C ALA A 27 6.70 2.36 -0.61
N LEU A 28 5.77 2.30 0.36
CA LEU A 28 4.35 2.03 0.09
C LEU A 28 3.69 3.15 -0.71
N ALA A 29 3.98 4.42 -0.41
CA ALA A 29 3.47 5.56 -1.17
C ALA A 29 3.98 5.55 -2.61
N LEU A 30 5.27 5.27 -2.83
CA LEU A 30 5.85 5.13 -4.16
C LEU A 30 5.20 3.98 -4.95
N GLN A 31 5.09 2.79 -4.32
CA GLN A 31 4.44 1.63 -4.94
C GLN A 31 2.99 1.94 -5.33
N GLY A 32 2.21 2.54 -4.41
CA GLY A 32 0.84 2.96 -4.68
C GLY A 32 0.75 3.92 -5.86
N SER A 33 1.62 4.94 -5.91
CA SER A 33 1.68 5.88 -7.04
C SER A 33 1.98 5.17 -8.37
N LEU A 34 2.89 4.20 -8.38
CA LEU A 34 3.21 3.46 -9.61
C LEU A 34 2.04 2.57 -10.05
N LEU A 35 1.37 1.91 -9.12
CA LEU A 35 0.20 1.07 -9.43
C LEU A 35 -0.97 1.91 -9.96
N VAL A 36 -1.27 3.05 -9.34
CA VAL A 36 -2.33 3.96 -9.83
C VAL A 36 -2.05 4.46 -11.25
N ARG A 37 -0.78 4.71 -11.60
CA ARG A 37 -0.42 5.24 -12.92
C ARG A 37 -0.33 4.17 -14.00
N TYR A 38 0.03 2.94 -13.64
CA TYR A 38 0.51 1.95 -14.61
C TYR A 38 -0.08 0.54 -14.46
N ALA A 39 -0.83 0.26 -13.39
CA ALA A 39 -1.47 -1.05 -13.20
C ALA A 39 -2.98 -0.99 -13.46
N PRO A 40 -3.61 -2.15 -13.72
CA PRO A 40 -5.07 -2.23 -13.77
C PRO A 40 -5.69 -1.77 -12.44
N GLU A 41 -6.84 -1.08 -12.53
CA GLU A 41 -7.58 -0.51 -11.39
C GLU A 41 -7.77 -1.51 -10.22
N PRO A 42 -8.18 -2.78 -10.43
CA PRO A 42 -8.35 -3.72 -9.32
C PRO A 42 -7.08 -3.97 -8.50
N VAL A 43 -5.90 -3.85 -9.11
CA VAL A 43 -4.61 -4.04 -8.43
C VAL A 43 -4.26 -2.82 -7.60
N ALA A 44 -4.43 -1.62 -8.19
CA ALA A 44 -4.17 -0.37 -7.51
C ALA A 44 -5.10 -0.17 -6.30
N ASP A 45 -6.39 -0.42 -6.48
CA ASP A 45 -7.39 -0.29 -5.42
C ASP A 45 -7.14 -1.26 -4.26
N ALA A 46 -6.91 -2.54 -4.59
CA ALA A 46 -6.59 -3.54 -3.58
C ALA A 46 -5.33 -3.17 -2.79
N PHE A 47 -4.29 -2.69 -3.47
CA PHE A 47 -3.05 -2.24 -2.81
C PHE A 47 -3.31 -1.04 -1.89
N CYS A 48 -3.99 0.00 -2.39
CA CYS A 48 -4.29 1.22 -1.62
C CYS A 48 -5.16 0.92 -0.39
N ALA A 49 -6.23 0.13 -0.55
CA ALA A 49 -7.12 -0.21 0.56
C ALA A 49 -6.36 -0.94 1.70
N THR A 50 -5.54 -1.91 1.33
CA THR A 50 -4.88 -2.78 2.31
C THR A 50 -3.60 -2.18 2.91
N ARG A 51 -2.76 -1.52 2.10
CA ARG A 51 -1.43 -1.04 2.51
C ARG A 51 -1.41 0.44 2.92
N LEU A 52 -2.35 1.26 2.43
CA LEU A 52 -2.37 2.70 2.71
C LEU A 52 -3.53 3.11 3.62
N ALA A 53 -4.71 2.50 3.45
CA ALA A 53 -5.89 2.74 4.29
C ALA A 53 -6.00 1.77 5.48
N GLY A 54 -5.16 0.73 5.53
CA GLY A 54 -5.09 -0.19 6.66
C GLY A 54 -6.22 -1.23 6.70
N ASP A 55 -6.97 -1.40 5.63
CA ASP A 55 -8.03 -2.42 5.50
C ASP A 55 -7.43 -3.80 5.17
N SER A 56 -6.53 -4.26 6.03
CA SER A 56 -5.90 -5.57 5.97
C SER A 56 -5.72 -6.15 7.37
N GLY A 57 -5.70 -7.48 7.44
CA GLY A 57 -5.40 -8.21 8.66
C GLY A 57 -3.89 -8.44 8.85
N ARG A 58 -3.55 -9.06 9.98
CA ARG A 58 -2.15 -9.43 10.31
C ARG A 58 -1.61 -10.59 9.47
N ALA A 59 -2.50 -11.36 8.85
CA ALA A 59 -2.17 -12.51 8.01
C ALA A 59 -2.47 -12.20 6.54
N PHE A 60 -1.73 -12.82 5.63
CA PHE A 60 -2.08 -12.78 4.20
C PHE A 60 -3.45 -13.43 3.94
N GLY A 61 -4.09 -13.01 2.84
CA GLY A 61 -5.44 -13.47 2.48
C GLY A 61 -6.57 -12.65 3.09
N THR A 62 -6.26 -11.54 3.76
CA THR A 62 -7.24 -10.66 4.43
C THR A 62 -7.55 -9.42 3.59
N LEU A 63 -8.20 -9.63 2.44
CA LEU A 63 -8.59 -8.55 1.53
C LEU A 63 -9.99 -8.02 1.85
N PRO A 64 -10.27 -6.72 1.61
CA PRO A 64 -11.60 -6.14 1.77
C PRO A 64 -12.65 -6.82 0.88
N SER A 65 -13.90 -6.84 1.35
CA SER A 65 -15.03 -7.27 0.53
C SER A 65 -15.15 -6.40 -0.72
N GLY A 66 -15.43 -7.01 -1.87
CA GLY A 66 -15.52 -6.29 -3.15
C GLY A 66 -14.19 -6.10 -3.88
N THR A 67 -13.07 -6.57 -3.31
CA THR A 67 -11.80 -6.63 -4.05
C THR A 67 -11.97 -7.44 -5.34
N GLY A 68 -11.51 -6.90 -6.47
CA GLY A 68 -11.51 -7.56 -7.78
C GLY A 68 -10.52 -8.73 -7.90
N LEU A 69 -10.60 -9.69 -6.99
CA LEU A 69 -9.62 -10.77 -6.80
C LEU A 69 -9.41 -11.59 -8.07
N ALA A 70 -10.47 -11.91 -8.81
CA ALA A 70 -10.36 -12.68 -10.06
C ALA A 70 -9.46 -11.97 -11.08
N ALA A 71 -9.62 -10.65 -11.26
CA ALA A 71 -8.79 -9.87 -12.17
C ALA A 71 -7.34 -9.76 -11.70
N ILE A 72 -7.11 -9.68 -10.38
CA ILE A 72 -5.76 -9.69 -9.80
C ILE A 72 -5.07 -11.04 -10.07
N LEU A 73 -5.79 -12.15 -9.89
CA LEU A 73 -5.28 -13.50 -10.13
C LEU A 73 -4.96 -13.72 -11.61
N GLU A 74 -5.88 -13.39 -12.51
CA GLU A 74 -5.68 -13.51 -13.97
C GLU A 74 -4.41 -12.78 -14.43
N ARG A 75 -4.18 -11.56 -13.91
CA ARG A 75 -2.97 -10.79 -14.22
C ARG A 75 -1.70 -11.45 -13.69
N ALA A 76 -1.76 -12.01 -12.49
CA ALA A 76 -0.59 -12.58 -11.81
C ALA A 76 -0.24 -13.99 -12.29
N TRP A 77 -1.25 -14.75 -12.71
CA TRP A 77 -1.14 -16.14 -13.12
C TRP A 77 -2.05 -16.45 -14.31
N PRO A 78 -1.70 -15.98 -15.52
CA PRO A 78 -2.47 -16.28 -16.74
C PRO A 78 -2.43 -17.79 -17.05
N ALA A 79 -3.44 -18.28 -17.78
CA ALA A 79 -3.55 -19.68 -18.20
C ALA A 79 -2.46 -20.13 -19.19
#